data_AF-A0A523V3J9-F1
#
_entry.id   AF-A0A523V3J9-F1
#
_cell.length_a   1.000
_cell.length_b   1.000
_cell.length_c   1.000
_cell.angle_alpha   90.00
_cell.angle_beta   90.00
_cell.angle_gamma   90.00
#
_symmetry.space_group_name_H-M   'P 1'
#
loop_
_entity.id
_entity.type
_entity.pdbx_description
1 polymer ?
#
loop_
_entity_poly.entity_id
_entity_poly.type
_entity_poly.pdbx_seq_one_letter_code
_entity_poly.pdbx_strand_id
1 'polypeptide(L)'
;MGNKWVYLSSMAKKDLTRTLGHKPEPDELKTVLGLKGAGLAELLGTGLPVPPAFTINTEACIEYVNSGEFPNGMWEQVLEALAEVEKAAGKKLGDPKNPLLVSVRSGARVSMPGMMDTVLNLGLNDETRASLAELSGDEWFSYDAYRRFITMFSDIVMNYSREHFKKKLQELKDKEGVKLDPEVSLEGIKSLVAEYKRMYKNHFGTDFPSSPEEQVRLSVKAAFDSWSSPGAIACREHEGLPHDWGTAVNVQTMVFGNLGENSGTGVAFTRDPATGEKVLYGEYLDNAQGADVVAGLRTPMKIAELQQVMPDIYEQFLGVAGQLEAHYRDMQDMEFTIEQRKLWLLRARPGRRTAAAAGKIAKDLWREGLITRREAVSRAKALRLVGTMTFRLLGDPAAKEASIEFSCTVNEPRLHPIIDPAFVMTRGWPLFLEAQIGKLPRELQDVTLGAIADYIRVWKEYDMLPPAKRPKPGHSMLAEVRVEMHLGSRLGLYVLVHPSFSGIGAVNAIGLVLVGSLGHVALALRRQEWEMLAALLIYGINKWEKHGRPGWLTAFTKTWDFSDIEGMIQGMQRT
;
A
#
# COMPACT_ATOMS: atom_id res chain seq x y z
N MET A 1 -30.79 13.19 -29.89
CA MET A 1 -29.41 12.70 -29.66
C MET A 1 -29.55 11.39 -28.90
N GLY A 2 -28.92 10.31 -29.37
CA GLY A 2 -28.95 9.03 -28.66
C GLY A 2 -28.25 9.13 -27.29
N ASN A 3 -28.46 8.13 -26.44
CA ASN A 3 -27.80 8.03 -25.13
C ASN A 3 -26.28 7.97 -25.31
N LYS A 4 -25.53 8.64 -24.44
CA LYS A 4 -24.06 8.63 -24.45
C LYS A 4 -23.55 7.52 -23.53
N TRP A 5 -22.99 6.48 -24.13
CA TRP A 5 -22.49 5.29 -23.44
C TRP A 5 -20.98 5.31 -23.25
N VAL A 6 -20.24 5.87 -24.21
CA VAL A 6 -18.78 5.82 -24.24
C VAL A 6 -18.18 7.21 -24.05
N TYR A 7 -17.17 7.29 -23.19
CA TYR A 7 -16.46 8.50 -22.85
C TYR A 7 -14.97 8.31 -23.12
N LEU A 8 -14.41 9.07 -24.06
CA LEU A 8 -12.95 9.22 -24.16
C LEU A 8 -12.43 9.78 -22.84
N SER A 9 -11.49 9.10 -22.20
CA SER A 9 -11.08 9.44 -20.83
C SER A 9 -10.49 10.85 -20.74
N SER A 10 -9.79 11.32 -21.78
CA SER A 10 -9.28 12.69 -21.88
C SER A 10 -10.37 13.78 -21.97
N MET A 11 -11.59 13.42 -22.42
CA MET A 11 -12.72 14.34 -22.63
C MET A 11 -13.86 14.10 -21.65
N ALA A 12 -13.81 13.03 -20.84
CA ALA A 12 -14.91 12.57 -20.02
C ALA A 12 -15.43 13.64 -19.05
N LYS A 13 -14.54 14.40 -18.39
CA LYS A 13 -14.94 15.50 -17.49
C LYS A 13 -15.69 16.61 -18.25
N LYS A 14 -15.25 16.96 -19.46
CA LYS A 14 -15.88 17.98 -20.31
C LYS A 14 -17.23 17.52 -20.83
N ASP A 15 -17.32 16.27 -21.23
CA ASP A 15 -18.56 15.68 -21.73
C ASP A 15 -19.60 15.52 -20.64
N LEU A 16 -19.21 15.05 -19.45
CA LEU A 16 -20.09 15.02 -18.28
C LEU A 16 -20.51 16.41 -17.84
N THR A 17 -19.63 17.41 -17.94
CA THR A 17 -20.02 18.81 -17.66
C THR A 17 -21.15 19.28 -18.56
N ARG A 18 -21.14 18.90 -19.84
CA ARG A 18 -22.21 19.23 -20.79
C ARG A 18 -23.51 18.52 -20.46
N THR A 19 -23.43 17.27 -20.01
CA THR A 19 -24.61 16.47 -19.64
C THR A 19 -25.23 16.92 -18.31
N LEU A 20 -24.41 17.22 -17.29
CA LEU A 20 -24.85 17.60 -15.94
C LEU A 20 -25.16 19.09 -15.81
N GLY A 21 -24.62 19.94 -16.69
CA GLY A 21 -24.76 21.40 -16.61
C GLY A 21 -23.83 22.06 -15.57
N HIS A 22 -23.01 21.28 -14.87
CA HIS A 22 -21.96 21.76 -13.96
C HIS A 22 -20.74 20.84 -14.03
N LYS A 23 -19.61 21.30 -13.49
CA LYS A 23 -18.41 20.46 -13.38
C LYS A 23 -18.74 19.25 -12.50
N PRO A 24 -18.47 18.01 -12.94
CA PRO A 24 -18.81 16.83 -12.16
C PRO A 24 -17.95 16.75 -10.91
N GLU A 25 -18.58 16.46 -9.79
CA GLU A 25 -17.92 16.11 -8.54
C GLU A 25 -17.28 14.70 -8.64
N PRO A 26 -16.28 14.37 -7.81
CA PRO A 26 -15.59 13.08 -7.87
C PRO A 26 -16.53 11.88 -7.78
N ASP A 27 -17.60 11.96 -6.99
CA ASP A 27 -18.55 10.86 -6.83
C ASP A 27 -19.51 10.73 -8.00
N GLU A 28 -19.83 11.82 -8.71
CA GLU A 28 -20.61 11.78 -9.96
C GLU A 28 -19.80 11.15 -11.09
N LEU A 29 -18.49 11.47 -11.17
CA LEU A 29 -17.56 10.80 -12.09
C LEU A 29 -17.52 9.30 -11.83
N LYS A 30 -17.38 8.87 -10.57
CA LYS A 30 -17.39 7.45 -10.20
C LYS A 30 -18.74 6.80 -10.49
N THR A 31 -19.84 7.53 -10.32
CA THR A 31 -21.19 7.03 -10.58
C THR A 31 -21.36 6.60 -12.02
N VAL A 32 -20.82 7.39 -12.97
CA VAL A 32 -20.95 7.10 -14.41
C VAL A 32 -19.82 6.22 -14.94
N LEU A 33 -18.56 6.50 -14.56
CA LEU A 33 -17.37 5.88 -15.16
C LEU A 33 -16.77 4.76 -14.29
N GLY A 34 -17.35 4.49 -13.12
CA GLY A 34 -16.73 3.65 -12.12
C GLY A 34 -15.45 4.26 -11.52
N LEU A 35 -14.91 3.59 -10.51
CA LEU A 35 -13.72 4.06 -9.79
C LEU A 35 -12.49 4.17 -10.70
N LYS A 36 -12.24 3.14 -11.53
CA LYS A 36 -11.08 3.09 -12.43
C LYS A 36 -11.20 4.10 -13.58
N GLY A 37 -12.39 4.21 -14.19
CA GLY A 37 -12.63 5.15 -15.27
C GLY A 37 -12.55 6.60 -14.81
N ALA A 38 -13.10 6.91 -13.62
CA ALA A 38 -12.95 8.22 -13.00
C ALA A 38 -11.46 8.57 -12.76
N GLY A 39 -10.67 7.63 -12.24
CA GLY A 39 -9.23 7.81 -12.05
C GLY A 39 -8.47 8.03 -13.37
N LEU A 40 -8.79 7.29 -14.42
CA LEU A 40 -8.21 7.49 -15.76
C LEU A 40 -8.61 8.84 -16.36
N ALA A 41 -9.87 9.23 -16.23
CA ALA A 41 -10.36 10.52 -16.71
C ALA A 41 -9.71 11.70 -15.98
N GLU A 42 -9.42 11.53 -14.69
CA GLU A 42 -8.67 12.51 -13.93
C GLU A 42 -7.22 12.60 -14.39
N LEU A 43 -6.54 11.45 -14.49
CA LEU A 43 -5.14 11.39 -14.88
C LEU A 43 -4.90 11.91 -16.31
N LEU A 44 -5.71 11.49 -17.29
CA LEU A 44 -5.62 12.01 -18.66
C LEU A 44 -5.98 13.50 -18.75
N GLY A 45 -6.87 13.98 -17.88
CA GLY A 45 -7.23 15.39 -17.79
C GLY A 45 -6.09 16.31 -17.31
N THR A 46 -5.01 15.75 -16.76
CA THR A 46 -3.82 16.53 -16.34
C THR A 46 -2.90 16.91 -17.51
N GLY A 47 -3.03 16.25 -18.67
CA GLY A 47 -2.09 16.39 -19.79
C GLY A 47 -0.78 15.61 -19.62
N LEU A 48 -0.65 14.81 -18.56
CA LEU A 48 0.48 13.91 -18.34
C LEU A 48 0.50 12.76 -19.35
N PRO A 49 1.66 12.09 -19.56
CA PRO A 49 1.78 11.03 -20.54
C PRO A 49 1.11 9.75 -20.05
N VAL A 50 -0.20 9.64 -20.25
CA VAL A 50 -1.02 8.48 -19.90
C VAL A 50 -1.45 7.78 -21.18
N PRO A 51 -1.41 6.44 -21.27
CA PRO A 51 -1.87 5.72 -22.44
C PRO A 51 -3.34 6.09 -22.77
N PRO A 52 -3.66 6.40 -24.03
CA PRO A 52 -5.02 6.72 -24.45
C PRO A 52 -6.02 5.64 -24.03
N ALA A 53 -7.21 6.08 -23.62
CA ALA A 53 -8.24 5.20 -23.10
C ALA A 53 -9.63 5.79 -23.29
N PHE A 54 -10.62 4.92 -23.23
CA PHE A 54 -12.02 5.28 -23.06
C PHE A 54 -12.70 4.37 -22.05
N THR A 55 -13.85 4.83 -21.55
CA THR A 55 -14.68 4.11 -20.61
C THR A 55 -16.10 3.99 -21.15
N ILE A 56 -16.62 2.77 -21.16
CA ILE A 56 -18.04 2.47 -21.34
C ILE A 56 -18.70 2.58 -19.96
N ASN A 57 -19.74 3.41 -19.85
CA ASN A 57 -20.32 3.80 -18.57
C ASN A 57 -21.07 2.64 -17.87
N THR A 58 -21.40 2.84 -16.60
CA THR A 58 -22.11 1.85 -15.79
C THR A 58 -23.55 1.60 -16.24
N GLU A 59 -24.22 2.60 -16.81
CA GLU A 59 -25.60 2.48 -17.27
C GLU A 59 -25.72 1.52 -18.46
N ALA A 60 -24.73 1.52 -19.36
CA ALA A 60 -24.68 0.56 -20.46
C ALA A 60 -24.63 -0.89 -19.96
N CYS A 61 -23.93 -1.15 -18.85
CA CYS A 61 -23.93 -2.45 -18.20
C CYS A 61 -25.31 -2.84 -17.69
N ILE A 62 -26.05 -1.91 -17.08
CA ILE A 62 -27.39 -2.20 -16.54
C ILE A 62 -28.36 -2.49 -17.67
N GLU A 63 -28.35 -1.71 -18.74
CA GLU A 63 -29.21 -1.96 -19.89
C GLU A 63 -28.86 -3.30 -20.56
N TYR A 64 -27.57 -3.64 -20.67
CA TYR A 64 -27.12 -4.96 -21.13
C TYR A 64 -27.60 -6.10 -20.21
N VAL A 65 -27.45 -5.96 -18.89
CA VAL A 65 -27.89 -7.01 -17.93
C VAL A 65 -29.41 -7.23 -18.00
N ASN A 66 -30.18 -6.18 -18.28
CA ASN A 66 -31.63 -6.26 -18.38
C ASN A 66 -32.12 -6.84 -19.72
N SER A 67 -31.44 -6.55 -20.83
CA SER A 67 -31.86 -6.96 -22.17
C SER A 67 -31.16 -8.23 -22.69
N GLY A 68 -29.96 -8.53 -22.19
CA GLY A 68 -29.04 -9.53 -22.74
C GLY A 68 -28.25 -9.07 -23.96
N GLU A 69 -28.46 -7.83 -24.43
CA GLU A 69 -27.85 -7.27 -25.64
C GLU A 69 -27.24 -5.89 -25.37
N PHE A 70 -26.25 -5.49 -26.17
CA PHE A 70 -25.70 -4.15 -26.01
C PHE A 70 -26.74 -3.06 -26.30
N PRO A 71 -26.77 -1.96 -25.52
CA PRO A 71 -27.65 -0.84 -25.78
C PRO A 71 -27.51 -0.31 -27.20
N ASN A 72 -28.62 0.13 -27.78
CA ASN A 72 -28.62 0.71 -29.13
C ASN A 72 -27.63 1.88 -29.23
N GLY A 73 -26.77 1.85 -30.25
CA GLY A 73 -25.76 2.89 -30.48
C GLY A 73 -24.50 2.78 -29.60
N MET A 74 -24.41 1.81 -28.68
CA MET A 74 -23.24 1.65 -27.81
C MET A 74 -22.02 1.17 -28.61
N TRP A 75 -22.19 0.16 -29.46
CA TRP A 75 -21.06 -0.42 -30.18
C TRP A 75 -20.46 0.56 -31.19
N GLU A 76 -21.30 1.33 -31.87
CA GLU A 76 -20.87 2.40 -32.77
C GLU A 76 -20.02 3.44 -32.02
N GLN A 77 -20.42 3.84 -30.81
CA GLN A 77 -19.62 4.73 -29.97
C GLN A 77 -18.31 4.09 -29.49
N VAL A 78 -18.27 2.77 -29.29
CA VAL A 78 -17.02 2.04 -28.98
C VAL A 78 -16.07 2.10 -30.17
N LEU A 79 -16.56 1.87 -31.39
CA LEU A 79 -15.74 1.95 -32.61
C LEU A 79 -15.23 3.37 -32.88
N GLU A 80 -16.06 4.40 -32.68
CA GLU A 80 -15.64 5.80 -32.74
C GLU A 80 -14.54 6.12 -31.71
N ALA A 81 -14.71 5.67 -30.47
CA ALA A 81 -13.72 5.87 -29.42
C ALA A 81 -12.41 5.10 -29.68
N LEU A 82 -12.49 3.89 -30.25
CA LEU A 82 -11.33 3.12 -30.69
C LEU A 82 -10.55 3.88 -31.76
N ALA A 83 -11.22 4.44 -32.77
CA ALA A 83 -10.56 5.23 -33.81
C ALA A 83 -9.82 6.47 -33.25
N GLU A 84 -10.40 7.14 -32.26
CA GLU A 84 -9.72 8.26 -31.57
C GLU A 84 -8.54 7.78 -30.71
N VAL A 85 -8.64 6.61 -30.08
CA VAL A 85 -7.51 5.96 -29.37
C VAL A 85 -6.40 5.58 -30.34
N GLU A 86 -6.71 5.01 -31.51
CA GLU A 86 -5.74 4.68 -32.56
C GLU A 86 -4.98 5.93 -33.01
N LYS A 87 -5.71 7.00 -33.30
CA LYS A 87 -5.14 8.30 -33.69
C LYS A 87 -4.24 8.89 -32.61
N ALA A 88 -4.67 8.86 -31.35
CA ALA A 88 -3.89 9.38 -30.23
C ALA A 88 -2.65 8.53 -29.92
N ALA A 89 -2.74 7.22 -30.11
CA ALA A 89 -1.63 6.29 -29.91
C ALA A 89 -0.65 6.27 -31.10
N GLY A 90 -1.09 6.68 -32.29
CA GLY A 90 -0.34 6.52 -33.54
C GLY A 90 -0.17 5.06 -33.95
N LYS A 91 -1.09 4.19 -33.52
CA LYS A 91 -1.11 2.72 -33.76
C LYS A 91 -2.50 2.33 -34.24
N LYS A 92 -2.64 1.22 -34.96
CA LYS A 92 -3.96 0.77 -35.47
C LYS A 92 -4.27 -0.67 -35.05
N LEU A 93 -5.50 -0.92 -34.61
CA LEU A 93 -5.96 -2.22 -34.13
C LEU A 93 -5.95 -3.22 -35.29
N GLY A 94 -5.21 -4.31 -35.13
CA GLY A 94 -5.03 -5.32 -36.18
C GLY A 94 -4.05 -4.97 -37.29
N ASP A 95 -3.30 -3.87 -37.18
CA ASP A 95 -2.27 -3.52 -38.16
C ASP A 95 -1.06 -4.48 -38.05
N PRO A 96 -0.66 -5.16 -39.14
CA PRO A 96 0.47 -6.10 -39.13
C PRO A 96 1.85 -5.42 -39.07
N LYS A 97 1.93 -4.09 -39.08
CA LYS A 97 3.20 -3.33 -38.99
C LYS A 97 3.34 -2.52 -37.72
N ASN A 98 2.25 -1.94 -37.23
CA ASN A 98 2.25 -1.13 -36.01
C ASN A 98 0.97 -1.35 -35.21
N PRO A 99 0.80 -2.54 -34.61
CA PRO A 99 -0.44 -2.94 -33.98
C PRO A 99 -0.72 -2.10 -32.73
N LEU A 100 -1.95 -1.60 -32.64
CA LEU A 100 -2.52 -1.19 -31.37
C LEU A 100 -2.94 -2.46 -30.61
N LEU A 101 -2.39 -2.64 -29.42
CA LEU A 101 -2.88 -3.62 -28.46
C LEU A 101 -3.58 -2.87 -27.33
N VAL A 102 -4.66 -3.44 -26.79
CA VAL A 102 -5.44 -2.83 -25.71
C VAL A 102 -5.62 -3.78 -24.54
N SER A 103 -5.94 -3.22 -23.37
CA SER A 103 -6.46 -3.94 -22.23
C SER A 103 -7.92 -3.60 -21.99
N VAL A 104 -8.68 -4.57 -21.50
CA VAL A 104 -10.07 -4.38 -21.07
C VAL A 104 -10.15 -4.68 -19.58
N ARG A 105 -10.72 -3.73 -18.83
CA ARG A 105 -10.79 -3.75 -17.36
C ARG A 105 -12.16 -3.35 -16.86
N SER A 106 -12.80 -4.24 -16.11
CA SER A 106 -14.00 -3.92 -15.33
C SER A 106 -13.66 -2.90 -14.22
N GLY A 107 -14.61 -2.02 -13.91
CA GLY A 107 -14.51 -1.04 -12.84
C GLY A 107 -15.87 -0.57 -12.34
N ALA A 108 -16.31 -1.10 -11.20
CA ALA A 108 -17.50 -0.61 -10.50
C ALA A 108 -17.23 0.71 -9.76
N ARG A 109 -18.28 1.31 -9.20
CA ARG A 109 -18.21 2.58 -8.42
C ARG A 109 -17.34 2.45 -7.17
N VAL A 110 -17.30 1.26 -6.58
CA VAL A 110 -16.48 0.89 -5.43
C VAL A 110 -15.63 -0.34 -5.75
N SER A 111 -14.60 -0.59 -4.95
CA SER A 111 -13.75 -1.78 -5.13
C SER A 111 -14.55 -3.03 -4.78
N MET A 112 -14.78 -3.90 -5.77
CA MET A 112 -15.56 -5.12 -5.59
C MET A 112 -14.75 -6.37 -5.98
N PRO A 113 -14.44 -7.28 -5.05
CA PRO A 113 -13.97 -8.62 -5.39
C PRO A 113 -15.04 -9.41 -6.18
N GLY A 114 -14.60 -10.36 -7.00
CA GLY A 114 -15.51 -11.22 -7.80
C GLY A 114 -15.94 -10.64 -9.16
N MET A 115 -15.46 -9.44 -9.51
CA MET A 115 -15.58 -8.85 -10.84
C MET A 115 -14.55 -9.43 -11.81
N MET A 116 -14.78 -9.30 -13.13
CA MET A 116 -13.87 -9.79 -14.17
C MET A 116 -12.43 -9.32 -13.94
N ASP A 117 -11.48 -10.26 -14.01
CA ASP A 117 -10.06 -9.99 -14.07
C ASP A 117 -9.69 -9.15 -15.31
N THR A 118 -8.52 -8.52 -15.29
CA THR A 118 -8.04 -7.73 -16.43
C THR A 118 -7.58 -8.64 -17.57
N VAL A 119 -8.01 -8.35 -18.80
CA VAL A 119 -7.47 -8.96 -20.01
C VAL A 119 -6.50 -7.98 -20.67
N LEU A 120 -5.25 -8.42 -20.87
CA LEU A 120 -4.21 -7.66 -21.56
C LEU A 120 -3.98 -8.20 -22.97
N ASN A 121 -3.28 -7.41 -23.80
CA ASN A 121 -2.82 -7.81 -25.15
C ASN A 121 -3.95 -8.16 -26.14
N LEU A 122 -5.16 -7.61 -25.96
CA LEU A 122 -6.22 -7.71 -26.97
C LEU A 122 -5.76 -7.04 -28.25
N GLY A 123 -5.98 -7.70 -29.38
CA GLY A 123 -5.46 -7.37 -30.70
C GLY A 123 -4.34 -8.29 -31.18
N LEU A 124 -3.82 -9.19 -30.32
CA LEU A 124 -2.88 -10.21 -30.76
C LEU A 124 -3.57 -11.30 -31.61
N ASN A 125 -3.02 -11.53 -32.78
CA ASN A 125 -3.28 -12.64 -33.68
C ASN A 125 -1.96 -13.07 -34.34
N ASP A 126 -1.98 -14.00 -35.30
CA ASP A 126 -0.74 -14.48 -35.92
C ASP A 126 0.07 -13.37 -36.63
N GLU A 127 -0.62 -12.41 -37.24
CA GLU A 127 -0.04 -11.28 -37.99
C GLU A 127 0.50 -10.20 -37.03
N THR A 128 -0.31 -9.74 -36.09
CA THR A 128 0.11 -8.70 -35.13
C THR A 128 1.15 -9.20 -34.14
N ARG A 129 1.16 -10.51 -33.82
CA ARG A 129 2.26 -11.15 -33.08
C ARG A 129 3.56 -11.15 -33.88
N ALA A 130 3.51 -11.33 -35.21
CA ALA A 130 4.70 -11.21 -36.05
C ALA A 130 5.28 -9.80 -35.97
N SER A 131 4.41 -8.81 -36.06
CA SER A 131 4.78 -7.41 -35.88
C SER A 131 5.39 -7.14 -34.50
N LEU A 132 4.81 -7.71 -33.44
CA LEU A 132 5.35 -7.56 -32.09
C LEU A 132 6.77 -8.13 -31.98
N ALA A 133 7.06 -9.27 -32.62
CA ALA A 133 8.40 -9.85 -32.68
C ALA A 133 9.41 -8.92 -33.36
N GLU A 134 9.02 -8.28 -34.47
CA GLU A 134 9.86 -7.33 -35.19
C GLU A 134 10.12 -6.06 -34.37
N LEU A 135 9.07 -5.52 -33.71
CA LEU A 135 9.17 -4.31 -32.90
C LEU A 135 9.98 -4.50 -31.61
N SER A 136 9.91 -5.69 -30.99
CA SER A 136 10.70 -6.02 -29.80
C SER A 136 12.11 -6.49 -30.13
N GLY A 137 12.36 -6.98 -31.35
CA GLY A 137 13.57 -7.73 -31.69
C GLY A 137 13.66 -9.07 -30.96
N ASP A 138 12.54 -9.57 -30.42
CA ASP A 138 12.45 -10.75 -29.58
C ASP A 138 11.25 -11.61 -30.00
N GLU A 139 11.53 -12.62 -30.82
CA GLU A 139 10.51 -13.56 -31.30
C GLU A 139 9.94 -14.38 -30.15
N TRP A 140 10.76 -14.78 -29.17
CA TRP A 140 10.33 -15.57 -28.02
C TRP A 140 9.30 -14.81 -27.20
N PHE A 141 9.59 -13.54 -26.88
CA PHE A 141 8.65 -12.68 -26.17
C PHE A 141 7.31 -12.55 -26.91
N SER A 142 7.32 -12.45 -28.24
CA SER A 142 6.08 -12.35 -29.02
C SER A 142 5.16 -13.57 -28.80
N TYR A 143 5.74 -14.77 -28.72
CA TYR A 143 5.00 -16.00 -28.44
C TYR A 143 4.62 -16.12 -26.97
N ASP A 144 5.44 -15.63 -26.04
CA ASP A 144 5.10 -15.56 -24.61
C ASP A 144 3.90 -14.65 -24.36
N ALA A 145 3.90 -13.45 -24.96
CA ALA A 145 2.78 -12.53 -24.92
C ALA A 145 1.51 -13.17 -25.52
N TYR A 146 1.64 -13.92 -26.61
CA TYR A 146 0.50 -14.53 -27.28
C TYR A 146 -0.07 -15.73 -26.52
N ARG A 147 0.75 -16.62 -25.95
CA ARG A 147 0.25 -17.71 -25.10
C ARG A 147 -0.50 -17.17 -23.89
N ARG A 148 0.00 -16.09 -23.26
CA ARG A 148 -0.60 -15.46 -22.08
C ARG A 148 -1.93 -14.84 -22.47
N PHE A 149 -1.97 -14.17 -23.62
CA PHE A 149 -3.21 -13.64 -24.17
C PHE A 149 -4.25 -14.76 -24.39
N ILE A 150 -3.88 -15.85 -25.07
CA ILE A 150 -4.80 -16.97 -25.30
C ILE A 150 -5.30 -17.55 -23.98
N THR A 151 -4.43 -17.74 -22.99
CA THR A 151 -4.83 -18.24 -21.66
C THR A 151 -5.78 -17.29 -20.95
N MET A 152 -5.46 -16.00 -20.86
CA MET A 152 -6.30 -15.01 -20.19
C MET A 152 -7.64 -14.82 -20.91
N PHE A 153 -7.63 -14.75 -22.24
CA PHE A 153 -8.85 -14.60 -23.02
C PHE A 153 -9.75 -15.83 -22.87
N SER A 154 -9.18 -17.03 -22.98
CA SER A 154 -9.93 -18.28 -22.81
C SER A 154 -10.52 -18.39 -21.41
N ASP A 155 -9.75 -18.08 -20.37
CA ASP A 155 -10.18 -18.18 -18.97
C ASP A 155 -11.21 -17.11 -18.59
N ILE A 156 -10.91 -15.84 -18.87
CA ILE A 156 -11.69 -14.72 -18.36
C ILE A 156 -12.89 -14.41 -19.28
N VAL A 157 -12.70 -14.45 -20.59
CA VAL A 157 -13.74 -14.07 -21.57
C VAL A 157 -14.60 -15.26 -21.95
N MET A 158 -13.97 -16.42 -22.14
CA MET A 158 -14.66 -17.62 -22.64
C MET A 158 -14.94 -18.66 -21.54
N ASN A 159 -14.55 -18.40 -20.29
CA ASN A 159 -14.76 -19.28 -19.13
C ASN A 159 -14.14 -20.69 -19.29
N TYR A 160 -13.00 -20.79 -19.98
CA TYR A 160 -12.20 -22.02 -20.12
C TYR A 160 -10.95 -21.96 -19.24
N SER A 161 -11.02 -22.65 -18.11
CA SER A 161 -10.08 -22.56 -16.99
C SER A 161 -8.60 -22.54 -17.40
N ARG A 162 -7.87 -21.54 -16.87
CA ARG A 162 -6.41 -21.39 -17.02
C ARG A 162 -5.61 -22.62 -16.60
N GLU A 163 -6.15 -23.47 -15.73
CA GLU A 163 -5.46 -24.68 -15.25
C GLU A 163 -5.16 -25.68 -16.37
N HIS A 164 -6.01 -25.74 -17.40
CA HIS A 164 -5.76 -26.59 -18.58
C HIS A 164 -4.50 -26.14 -19.32
N PHE A 165 -4.34 -24.82 -19.51
CA PHE A 165 -3.19 -24.21 -20.17
C PHE A 165 -1.92 -24.34 -19.33
N LYS A 166 -2.01 -24.10 -18.02
CA LYS A 166 -0.89 -24.28 -17.09
C LYS A 166 -0.36 -25.71 -17.11
N LYS A 167 -1.24 -26.71 -17.12
CA LYS A 167 -0.84 -28.11 -17.21
C LYS A 167 -0.01 -28.37 -18.48
N LYS A 168 -0.42 -27.84 -19.63
CA LYS A 168 0.35 -27.98 -20.88
C LYS A 168 1.69 -27.27 -20.87
N LEU A 169 1.77 -26.09 -20.25
CA LEU A 169 3.06 -25.42 -20.06
C LEU A 169 3.98 -26.25 -19.15
N GLN A 170 3.45 -26.82 -18.07
CA GLN A 170 4.24 -27.67 -17.17
C GLN A 170 4.75 -28.93 -17.88
N GLU A 171 3.90 -29.61 -18.66
CA GLU A 171 4.32 -30.76 -19.47
C GLU A 171 5.44 -30.41 -20.45
N LEU A 172 5.40 -29.22 -21.06
CA LEU A 172 6.47 -28.73 -21.93
C LEU A 172 7.77 -28.48 -21.14
N LYS A 173 7.68 -27.83 -19.99
CA LYS A 173 8.84 -27.56 -19.13
C LYS A 173 9.50 -28.85 -18.65
N ASP A 174 8.70 -29.83 -18.24
CA ASP A 174 9.18 -31.16 -17.85
C ASP A 174 9.86 -31.88 -19.02
N LYS A 175 9.31 -31.76 -20.24
CA LYS A 175 9.89 -32.32 -21.46
C LYS A 175 11.23 -31.68 -21.83
N GLU A 176 11.37 -30.38 -21.64
CA GLU A 176 12.61 -29.63 -21.92
C GLU A 176 13.60 -29.65 -20.75
N GLY A 177 13.19 -30.15 -19.57
CA GLY A 177 14.03 -30.20 -18.37
C GLY A 177 14.27 -28.83 -17.71
N VAL A 178 13.40 -27.86 -17.96
CA VAL A 178 13.52 -26.48 -17.46
C VAL A 178 12.55 -26.22 -16.30
N LYS A 179 12.86 -25.24 -15.44
CA LYS A 179 12.06 -24.94 -14.24
C LYS A 179 11.30 -23.64 -14.35
N LEU A 180 11.83 -22.65 -15.04
CA LEU A 180 11.24 -21.33 -15.19
C LEU A 180 10.63 -21.17 -16.58
N ASP A 181 9.59 -20.33 -16.68
CA ASP A 181 8.94 -20.07 -17.96
C ASP A 181 9.89 -19.44 -19.00
N PRO A 182 10.77 -18.47 -18.64
CA PRO A 182 11.73 -17.89 -19.59
C PRO A 182 12.81 -18.86 -20.10
N GLU A 183 12.95 -20.03 -19.47
CA GLU A 183 13.91 -21.05 -19.90
C GLU A 183 13.36 -21.94 -21.02
N VAL A 184 12.04 -21.90 -21.29
CA VAL A 184 11.41 -22.66 -22.37
C VAL A 184 11.99 -22.23 -23.71
N SER A 185 12.29 -23.19 -24.58
CA SER A 185 12.87 -22.91 -25.89
C SER A 185 11.91 -22.17 -26.82
N LEU A 186 12.44 -21.45 -27.82
CA LEU A 186 11.63 -20.79 -28.85
C LEU A 186 10.73 -21.78 -29.62
N GLU A 187 11.26 -22.95 -29.97
CA GLU A 187 10.49 -24.00 -30.64
C GLU A 187 9.41 -24.60 -29.71
N GLY A 188 9.73 -24.74 -28.43
CA GLY A 188 8.80 -25.15 -27.38
C GLY A 188 7.62 -24.19 -27.27
N ILE A 189 7.87 -22.89 -27.16
CA ILE A 189 6.81 -21.90 -26.98
C ILE A 189 5.96 -21.72 -28.25
N LYS A 190 6.55 -21.85 -29.45
CA LYS A 190 5.82 -21.91 -30.73
C LYS A 190 4.83 -23.08 -30.75
N SER A 191 5.32 -24.27 -30.38
CA SER A 191 4.51 -25.49 -30.28
C SER A 191 3.39 -25.33 -29.24
N LEU A 192 3.69 -24.69 -28.10
CA LEU A 192 2.71 -24.44 -27.04
C LEU A 192 1.57 -23.54 -27.51
N VAL A 193 1.86 -22.45 -28.23
CA VAL A 193 0.84 -21.55 -28.78
C VAL A 193 -0.06 -22.29 -29.77
N ALA A 194 0.51 -23.11 -30.65
CA ALA A 194 -0.27 -23.94 -31.57
C ALA A 194 -1.17 -24.93 -30.81
N GLU A 195 -0.66 -25.54 -29.74
CA GLU A 195 -1.44 -26.43 -28.89
C GLU A 195 -2.57 -25.70 -28.16
N TYR A 196 -2.33 -24.50 -27.64
CA TYR A 196 -3.36 -23.70 -26.97
C TYR A 196 -4.52 -23.35 -27.91
N LYS A 197 -4.22 -22.99 -29.17
CA LYS A 197 -5.25 -22.77 -30.20
C LYS A 197 -6.03 -24.04 -30.50
N ARG A 198 -5.37 -25.20 -30.55
CA ARG A 198 -6.01 -26.51 -30.75
C ARG A 198 -6.93 -26.87 -29.58
N MET A 199 -6.47 -26.67 -28.35
CA MET A 199 -7.26 -26.88 -27.13
C MET A 199 -8.51 -26.00 -27.14
N TYR A 200 -8.37 -24.72 -27.48
CA TYR A 200 -9.49 -23.80 -27.65
C TYR A 200 -10.49 -24.31 -28.68
N LYS A 201 -10.02 -24.66 -29.89
CA LYS A 201 -10.86 -25.18 -30.98
C LYS A 201 -11.59 -26.46 -30.59
N ASN A 202 -10.90 -27.39 -29.93
CA ASN A 202 -11.50 -28.64 -29.48
C ASN A 202 -12.58 -28.43 -28.42
N HIS A 203 -12.46 -27.38 -27.59
CA HIS A 203 -13.44 -27.08 -26.54
C HIS A 203 -14.65 -26.31 -27.07
N PHE A 204 -14.43 -25.29 -27.91
CA PHE A 204 -15.48 -24.37 -28.38
C PHE A 204 -15.99 -24.66 -29.80
N GLY A 205 -15.38 -25.61 -30.52
CA GLY A 205 -15.73 -25.94 -31.90
C GLY A 205 -15.36 -24.86 -32.93
N THR A 206 -14.72 -23.77 -32.50
CA THR A 206 -14.37 -22.61 -33.33
C THR A 206 -12.92 -22.22 -33.10
N ASP A 207 -12.27 -21.65 -34.11
CA ASP A 207 -10.90 -21.18 -33.98
C ASP A 207 -10.80 -20.01 -32.98
N PHE A 208 -9.63 -19.85 -32.37
CA PHE A 208 -9.37 -18.71 -31.49
C PHE A 208 -9.56 -17.40 -32.28
N PRO A 209 -10.33 -16.42 -31.77
CA PRO A 209 -10.74 -15.25 -32.55
C PRO A 209 -9.53 -14.46 -33.04
N SER A 210 -9.39 -14.34 -34.36
CA SER A 210 -8.30 -13.59 -35.00
C SER A 210 -8.63 -12.11 -35.19
N SER A 211 -9.93 -11.76 -35.25
CA SER A 211 -10.41 -10.38 -35.36
C SER A 211 -10.20 -9.62 -34.05
N PRO A 212 -9.35 -8.58 -34.02
CA PRO A 212 -9.14 -7.75 -32.83
C PRO A 212 -10.40 -7.05 -32.33
N GLU A 213 -11.26 -6.62 -33.25
CA GLU A 213 -12.54 -5.99 -32.91
C GLU A 213 -13.45 -6.97 -32.18
N GLU A 214 -13.52 -8.22 -32.66
CA GLU A 214 -14.32 -9.27 -32.01
C GLU A 214 -13.75 -9.62 -30.64
N GLN A 215 -12.42 -9.67 -30.49
CA GLN A 215 -11.77 -9.87 -29.20
C GLN A 215 -12.18 -8.79 -28.19
N VAL A 216 -12.20 -7.51 -28.61
CA VAL A 216 -12.65 -6.39 -27.76
C VAL A 216 -14.14 -6.54 -27.44
N ARG A 217 -14.98 -6.85 -28.44
CA ARG A 217 -16.43 -7.03 -28.28
C ARG A 217 -16.77 -8.10 -27.25
N LEU A 218 -16.15 -9.27 -27.37
CA LEU A 218 -16.31 -10.39 -26.43
C LEU A 218 -15.81 -10.02 -25.03
N SER A 219 -14.70 -9.28 -24.93
CA SER A 219 -14.17 -8.84 -23.63
C SER A 219 -15.06 -7.83 -22.93
N VAL A 220 -15.68 -6.90 -23.67
CA VAL A 220 -16.69 -5.97 -23.12
C VAL A 220 -17.91 -6.74 -22.63
N LYS A 221 -18.39 -7.71 -23.42
CA LYS A 221 -19.50 -8.59 -23.03
C LYS A 221 -19.19 -9.34 -21.72
N ALA A 222 -18.02 -9.98 -21.64
CA ALA A 222 -17.60 -10.69 -20.44
C ALA A 222 -17.47 -9.77 -19.21
N ALA A 223 -17.03 -8.51 -19.41
CA ALA A 223 -16.96 -7.54 -18.34
C ALA A 223 -18.34 -7.19 -17.77
N PHE A 224 -19.34 -7.02 -18.64
CA PHE A 224 -20.74 -6.82 -18.19
C PHE A 224 -21.32 -8.08 -17.56
N ASP A 225 -21.14 -9.26 -18.17
CA ASP A 225 -21.59 -10.55 -17.61
C ASP A 225 -21.04 -10.78 -16.20
N SER A 226 -19.81 -10.31 -15.92
CA SER A 226 -19.18 -10.45 -14.60
C SER A 226 -19.89 -9.68 -13.48
N TRP A 227 -20.69 -8.66 -13.79
CA TRP A 227 -21.51 -7.98 -12.79
C TRP A 227 -22.53 -8.92 -12.15
N SER A 228 -23.01 -9.89 -12.91
CA SER A 228 -23.99 -10.90 -12.48
C SER A 228 -23.33 -12.20 -12.03
N SER A 229 -22.01 -12.22 -11.84
CA SER A 229 -21.32 -13.42 -11.33
C SER A 229 -21.76 -13.72 -9.89
N PRO A 230 -21.78 -15.01 -9.47
CA PRO A 230 -22.12 -15.36 -8.09
C PRO A 230 -21.24 -14.65 -7.05
N GLY A 231 -19.94 -14.47 -7.35
CA GLY A 231 -19.01 -13.76 -6.48
C GLY A 231 -19.33 -12.26 -6.36
N ALA A 232 -19.67 -11.60 -7.48
CA ALA A 232 -20.06 -10.20 -7.47
C ALA A 232 -21.40 -9.97 -6.76
N ILE A 233 -22.38 -10.85 -6.95
CA ILE A 233 -23.66 -10.81 -6.23
C ILE A 233 -23.43 -10.95 -4.72
N ALA A 234 -22.70 -11.97 -4.28
CA ALA A 234 -22.42 -12.20 -2.87
C ALA A 234 -21.66 -11.02 -2.23
N CYS A 235 -20.72 -10.41 -2.96
CA CYS A 235 -20.03 -9.21 -2.50
C CYS A 235 -21.00 -8.03 -2.30
N ARG A 236 -21.93 -7.79 -3.25
CA ARG A 236 -22.93 -6.71 -3.10
C ARG A 236 -23.85 -6.93 -1.93
N GLU A 237 -24.36 -8.15 -1.76
CA GLU A 237 -25.24 -8.50 -0.65
C GLU A 237 -24.55 -8.31 0.70
N HIS A 238 -23.27 -8.72 0.81
CA HIS A 238 -22.48 -8.56 2.02
C HIS A 238 -22.22 -7.09 2.38
N GLU A 239 -21.90 -6.27 1.39
CA GLU A 239 -21.55 -4.85 1.57
C GLU A 239 -22.78 -3.91 1.54
N GLY A 240 -23.99 -4.45 1.30
CA GLY A 240 -25.21 -3.66 1.17
C GLY A 240 -25.25 -2.76 -0.07
N LEU A 241 -24.61 -3.18 -1.17
CA LEU A 241 -24.49 -2.40 -2.40
C LEU A 241 -25.67 -2.65 -3.36
N PRO A 242 -26.26 -1.61 -3.95
CA PRO A 242 -27.34 -1.76 -4.93
C PRO A 242 -26.92 -2.53 -6.20
N HIS A 243 -27.83 -3.34 -6.74
CA HIS A 243 -27.61 -4.13 -7.95
C HIS A 243 -27.69 -3.31 -9.24
N ASP A 244 -28.32 -2.13 -9.18
CA ASP A 244 -28.50 -1.19 -10.29
C ASP A 244 -27.30 -0.26 -10.50
N TRP A 245 -26.20 -0.45 -9.77
CA TRP A 245 -24.99 0.35 -9.95
C TRP A 245 -24.19 0.02 -11.20
N GLY A 246 -24.24 -1.24 -11.65
CA GLY A 246 -23.50 -1.73 -12.81
C GLY A 246 -21.97 -1.66 -12.66
N THR A 247 -21.27 -2.10 -13.71
CA THR A 247 -19.83 -1.90 -13.84
C THR A 247 -19.51 -1.10 -15.10
N ALA A 248 -18.54 -0.21 -15.02
CA ALA A 248 -17.95 0.40 -16.20
C ALA A 248 -16.92 -0.56 -16.82
N VAL A 249 -16.60 -0.34 -18.09
CA VAL A 249 -15.56 -1.07 -18.82
C VAL A 249 -14.55 -0.09 -19.39
N ASN A 250 -13.29 -0.26 -19.01
CA ASN A 250 -12.20 0.60 -19.45
C ASN A 250 -11.41 -0.11 -20.52
N VAL A 251 -11.25 0.54 -21.67
CA VAL A 251 -10.40 0.08 -22.77
C VAL A 251 -9.21 1.03 -22.86
N GLN A 252 -8.01 0.50 -22.66
CA GLN A 252 -6.79 1.32 -22.58
C GLN A 252 -5.68 0.73 -23.44
N THR A 253 -4.98 1.58 -24.18
CA THR A 253 -3.78 1.21 -24.95
C THR A 253 -2.76 0.49 -24.07
N MET A 254 -2.25 -0.65 -24.56
CA MET A 254 -1.11 -1.34 -23.96
C MET A 254 0.16 -0.57 -24.21
N VAL A 255 1.02 -0.55 -23.19
CA VAL A 255 2.39 -0.08 -23.30
C VAL A 255 3.31 -1.16 -22.74
N PHE A 256 4.46 -1.35 -23.38
CA PHE A 256 5.35 -2.47 -23.15
C PHE A 256 6.67 -1.97 -22.55
N GLY A 257 6.94 -2.40 -21.31
CA GLY A 257 8.23 -2.15 -20.65
C GLY A 257 9.34 -3.09 -21.11
N ASN A 258 9.06 -3.97 -22.06
CA ASN A 258 9.94 -5.05 -22.50
C ASN A 258 10.12 -5.13 -24.02
N LEU A 259 10.23 -3.97 -24.69
CA LEU A 259 10.63 -3.86 -26.10
C LEU A 259 12.13 -3.57 -26.26
N GLY A 260 12.96 -4.16 -25.39
CA GLY A 260 14.42 -3.99 -25.39
C GLY A 260 14.95 -3.05 -24.31
N GLU A 261 16.24 -2.74 -24.39
CA GLU A 261 17.03 -2.07 -23.35
C GLU A 261 16.57 -0.63 -23.03
N ASN A 262 15.86 0.01 -23.96
CA ASN A 262 15.30 1.35 -23.79
C ASN A 262 13.87 1.35 -23.22
N SER A 263 13.45 0.23 -22.64
CA SER A 263 12.14 0.05 -22.04
C SER A 263 12.26 -0.45 -20.60
N GLY A 264 11.23 -0.21 -19.80
CA GLY A 264 11.18 -0.69 -18.43
C GLY A 264 9.84 -0.42 -17.78
N THR A 265 9.65 -0.89 -16.55
CA THR A 265 8.44 -0.64 -15.78
C THR A 265 8.73 -0.66 -14.31
N GLY A 266 7.97 0.09 -13.53
CA GLY A 266 8.22 0.22 -12.11
C GLY A 266 7.10 0.88 -11.34
N VAL A 267 7.37 1.02 -10.06
CA VAL A 267 6.51 1.71 -9.09
C VAL A 267 7.35 2.80 -8.43
N ALA A 268 6.81 4.01 -8.37
CA ALA A 268 7.50 5.15 -7.78
C ALA A 268 6.55 6.01 -6.96
N PHE A 269 7.09 6.61 -5.92
CA PHE A 269 6.46 7.56 -5.03
C PHE A 269 7.08 8.94 -5.26
N THR A 270 6.26 9.98 -5.23
CA THR A 270 6.73 11.37 -5.41
C THR A 270 7.59 11.86 -4.23
N ARG A 271 7.50 11.17 -3.08
CA ARG A 271 8.33 11.34 -1.88
C ARG A 271 8.61 9.99 -1.25
N ASP A 272 9.67 9.89 -0.46
CA ASP A 272 9.97 8.67 0.30
C ASP A 272 8.81 8.34 1.27
N PRO A 273 8.15 7.18 1.14
CA PRO A 273 7.01 6.81 1.98
C PRO A 273 7.39 6.44 3.42
N ALA A 274 8.68 6.19 3.70
CA ALA A 274 9.21 5.86 5.01
C ALA A 274 9.68 7.11 5.78
N THR A 275 10.42 8.00 5.12
CA THR A 275 11.01 9.19 5.76
C THR A 275 10.21 10.47 5.51
N GLY A 276 9.51 10.56 4.38
CA GLY A 276 8.83 11.77 3.91
C GLY A 276 9.73 12.74 3.16
N GLU A 277 10.97 12.37 2.85
CA GLU A 277 11.88 13.19 2.05
C GLU A 277 11.35 13.42 0.63
N LYS A 278 11.53 14.65 0.12
CA LYS A 278 11.07 15.04 -1.22
C LYS A 278 12.05 14.56 -2.29
N VAL A 279 12.05 13.26 -2.50
CA VAL A 279 12.84 12.56 -3.52
C VAL A 279 11.94 11.57 -4.24
N LEU A 280 12.16 11.39 -5.55
CA LEU A 280 11.50 10.32 -6.29
C LEU A 280 12.02 8.98 -5.74
N TYR A 281 11.14 8.23 -5.09
CA TYR A 281 11.48 7.00 -4.39
C TYR A 281 10.79 5.82 -5.04
N GLY A 282 11.49 4.73 -5.31
CA GLY A 282 10.86 3.55 -5.90
C GLY A 282 11.84 2.69 -6.65
N GLU A 283 11.27 1.76 -7.40
CA GLU A 283 12.02 0.70 -8.05
C GLU A 283 11.47 0.45 -9.46
N TYR A 284 12.35 0.01 -10.36
CA TYR A 284 11.98 -0.37 -11.71
C TYR A 284 12.81 -1.54 -12.23
N LEU A 285 12.27 -2.26 -13.20
CA LEU A 285 12.97 -3.27 -13.98
C LEU A 285 13.09 -2.79 -15.41
N ASP A 286 14.28 -2.91 -15.99
CA ASP A 286 14.53 -2.75 -17.41
C ASP A 286 14.07 -3.98 -18.19
N ASN A 287 13.61 -3.75 -19.41
CA ASN A 287 13.13 -4.77 -20.33
C ASN A 287 12.19 -5.80 -19.65
N ALA A 288 11.17 -5.31 -18.94
CA ALA A 288 10.27 -6.11 -18.09
C ALA A 288 8.81 -5.65 -18.16
N GLN A 289 7.88 -6.51 -17.74
CA GLN A 289 6.48 -6.15 -17.52
C GLN A 289 6.15 -6.00 -16.03
N GLY A 290 5.06 -5.29 -15.71
CA GLY A 290 4.70 -5.02 -14.32
C GLY A 290 4.49 -6.30 -13.48
N ALA A 291 4.10 -7.40 -14.12
CA ALA A 291 4.01 -8.71 -13.47
C ALA A 291 5.37 -9.19 -12.94
N ASP A 292 6.47 -8.89 -13.61
CA ASP A 292 7.83 -9.31 -13.23
C ASP A 292 8.31 -8.55 -11.99
N VAL A 293 7.92 -7.28 -11.86
CA VAL A 293 8.18 -6.45 -10.66
C VAL A 293 7.49 -7.06 -9.43
N VAL A 294 6.25 -7.54 -9.59
CA VAL A 294 5.49 -8.16 -8.49
C VAL A 294 5.99 -9.57 -8.18
N ALA A 295 6.44 -10.33 -9.20
CA ALA A 295 6.90 -11.71 -9.02
C ALA A 295 8.24 -11.82 -8.27
N GLY A 296 9.03 -10.74 -8.20
CA GLY A 296 10.30 -10.72 -7.47
C GLY A 296 11.37 -11.66 -8.05
N LEU A 297 11.23 -12.04 -9.33
CA LEU A 297 12.16 -12.95 -10.01
C LEU A 297 13.50 -12.29 -10.37
N ARG A 298 13.48 -10.96 -10.52
CA ARG A 298 14.65 -10.12 -10.82
C ARG A 298 14.78 -9.07 -9.75
N THR A 299 16.02 -8.73 -9.38
CA THR A 299 16.30 -7.64 -8.45
C THR A 299 15.97 -6.30 -9.11
N PRO A 300 15.01 -5.52 -8.59
CA PRO A 300 14.70 -4.20 -9.12
C PRO A 300 15.85 -3.21 -8.92
N MET A 301 16.00 -2.28 -9.86
CA MET A 301 16.89 -1.12 -9.74
C MET A 301 16.17 0.02 -9.04
N LYS A 302 16.90 0.85 -8.29
CA LYS A 302 16.29 2.05 -7.69
C LYS A 302 15.94 3.05 -8.78
N ILE A 303 14.82 3.74 -8.64
CA ILE A 303 14.39 4.75 -9.61
C ILE A 303 15.41 5.88 -9.82
N ALA A 304 16.23 6.18 -8.80
CA ALA A 304 17.31 7.16 -8.90
C ALA A 304 18.40 6.75 -9.92
N GLU A 305 18.58 5.45 -10.18
CA GLU A 305 19.54 4.95 -11.17
C GLU A 305 19.11 5.29 -12.60
N LEU A 306 17.83 5.57 -12.82
CA LEU A 306 17.30 6.03 -14.10
C LEU A 306 17.97 7.34 -14.55
N GLN A 307 18.44 8.17 -13.61
CA GLN A 307 19.20 9.38 -13.93
C GLN A 307 20.48 9.09 -14.72
N GLN A 308 21.09 7.92 -14.52
CA GLN A 308 22.32 7.53 -15.21
C GLN A 308 22.02 6.85 -16.57
N VAL A 309 20.94 6.05 -16.62
CA VAL A 309 20.61 5.23 -17.79
C VAL A 309 19.77 6.01 -18.83
N MET A 310 18.78 6.79 -18.36
CA MET A 310 17.86 7.59 -19.17
C MET A 310 17.61 8.96 -18.51
N PRO A 311 18.61 9.87 -18.51
CA PRO A 311 18.54 11.15 -17.79
C PRO A 311 17.36 12.03 -18.19
N ASP A 312 17.04 12.08 -19.49
CA ASP A 312 15.88 12.77 -20.06
C ASP A 312 14.55 12.24 -19.52
N ILE A 313 14.43 10.91 -19.38
CA ILE A 313 13.22 10.28 -18.82
C ILE A 313 13.12 10.52 -17.32
N TYR A 314 14.24 10.49 -16.61
CA TYR A 314 14.27 10.81 -15.19
C TYR A 314 13.86 12.26 -14.93
N GLU A 315 14.38 13.23 -15.69
CA GLU A 315 13.95 14.63 -15.60
C GLU A 315 12.48 14.81 -15.95
N GLN A 316 12.00 14.15 -17.00
CA GLN A 316 10.57 14.13 -17.33
C GLN A 316 9.76 13.60 -16.14
N PHE A 317 10.20 12.51 -15.53
CA PHE A 317 9.48 11.89 -14.42
C PHE A 317 9.45 12.78 -13.17
N LEU A 318 10.53 13.51 -12.87
CA LEU A 318 10.52 14.51 -11.80
C LEU A 318 9.48 15.61 -12.05
N GLY A 319 9.36 16.08 -13.30
CA GLY A 319 8.33 17.03 -13.71
C GLY A 319 6.92 16.47 -13.54
N VAL A 320 6.71 15.22 -13.97
CA VAL A 320 5.44 14.49 -13.81
C VAL A 320 5.05 14.33 -12.34
N ALA A 321 6.00 13.91 -11.49
CA ALA A 321 5.81 13.76 -10.05
C ALA A 321 5.38 15.09 -9.40
N GLY A 322 6.04 16.20 -9.75
CA GLY A 322 5.68 17.53 -9.27
C GLY A 322 4.28 17.97 -9.69
N GLN A 323 3.90 17.73 -10.95
CA GLN A 323 2.56 18.04 -11.46
C GLN A 323 1.47 17.23 -10.74
N LEU A 324 1.73 15.95 -10.48
CA LEU A 324 0.81 15.09 -9.73
C LEU A 324 0.63 15.55 -8.29
N GLU A 325 1.71 15.91 -7.59
CA GLU A 325 1.60 16.46 -6.23
C GLU A 325 0.83 17.78 -6.22
N ALA A 326 1.05 18.65 -7.20
CA ALA A 326 0.30 19.90 -7.31
C ALA A 326 -1.19 19.66 -7.59
N HIS A 327 -1.50 18.70 -8.47
CA HIS A 327 -2.87 18.36 -8.86
C HIS A 327 -3.66 17.73 -7.72
N TYR A 328 -3.13 16.65 -7.14
CA TYR A 328 -3.78 15.90 -6.05
C TYR A 328 -3.56 16.54 -4.67
N ARG A 329 -2.67 17.54 -4.60
CA ARG A 329 -2.28 18.24 -3.39
C ARG A 329 -1.77 17.27 -2.33
N ASP A 330 -1.18 16.13 -2.69
CA ASP A 330 -0.65 15.10 -1.78
C ASP A 330 0.41 14.22 -2.47
N MET A 331 1.24 13.51 -1.70
CA MET A 331 2.19 12.53 -2.22
C MET A 331 1.48 11.38 -2.96
N GLN A 332 1.98 11.03 -4.14
CA GLN A 332 1.41 9.98 -4.99
C GLN A 332 2.30 8.75 -5.05
N ASP A 333 1.66 7.60 -5.11
CA ASP A 333 2.17 6.29 -5.54
C ASP A 333 1.76 6.09 -7.00
N MET A 334 2.73 5.82 -7.86
CA MET A 334 2.62 5.83 -9.31
C MET A 334 3.12 4.51 -9.90
N GLU A 335 2.32 3.92 -10.78
CA GLU A 335 2.76 2.82 -11.64
C GLU A 335 3.09 3.39 -13.02
N PHE A 336 4.25 3.03 -13.56
CA PHE A 336 4.73 3.57 -14.83
C PHE A 336 5.40 2.52 -15.71
N THR A 337 5.44 2.82 -17.00
CA THR A 337 6.15 2.06 -18.03
C THR A 337 6.91 3.02 -18.92
N ILE A 338 8.14 2.68 -19.25
CA ILE A 338 8.92 3.33 -20.29
C ILE A 338 8.87 2.39 -21.49
N GLU A 339 8.29 2.84 -22.59
CA GLU A 339 8.25 2.11 -23.85
C GLU A 339 9.15 2.86 -24.83
N GLN A 340 10.30 2.28 -25.21
CA GLN A 340 11.25 2.87 -26.18
C GLN A 340 11.55 4.36 -25.90
N ARG A 341 12.03 4.66 -24.69
CA ARG A 341 12.31 6.04 -24.21
C ARG A 341 11.09 6.96 -24.18
N LYS A 342 9.88 6.42 -24.04
CA LYS A 342 8.67 7.21 -23.77
C LYS A 342 8.08 6.81 -22.43
N LEU A 343 8.06 7.74 -21.48
CA LEU A 343 7.40 7.54 -20.19
C LEU A 343 5.89 7.49 -20.36
N TRP A 344 5.26 6.52 -19.69
CA TRP A 344 3.82 6.37 -19.60
C TRP A 344 3.41 6.12 -18.14
N LEU A 345 2.45 6.89 -17.63
CA LEU A 345 1.80 6.64 -16.36
C LEU A 345 0.61 5.72 -16.53
N LEU A 346 0.60 4.61 -15.80
CA LEU A 346 -0.49 3.64 -15.81
C LEU A 346 -1.51 3.92 -14.71
N ARG A 347 -1.04 4.42 -13.57
CA ARG A 347 -1.85 4.72 -12.39
C ARG A 347 -1.17 5.76 -11.52
N ALA A 348 -1.96 6.60 -10.88
CA ALA A 348 -1.56 7.39 -9.73
C ALA A 348 -2.62 7.22 -8.62
N ARG A 349 -2.18 7.13 -7.37
CA ARG A 349 -3.07 7.09 -6.20
C ARG A 349 -2.37 7.72 -4.99
N PRO A 350 -3.11 8.13 -3.94
CA PRO A 350 -2.50 8.57 -2.70
C PRO A 350 -1.57 7.49 -2.14
N GLY A 351 -0.29 7.84 -1.95
CA GLY A 351 0.70 6.85 -1.54
C GLY A 351 0.58 6.49 -0.06
N ARG A 352 0.62 5.19 0.25
CA ARG A 352 0.72 4.70 1.64
C ARG A 352 2.08 5.11 2.21
N ARG A 353 2.11 5.47 3.49
CA ARG A 353 3.28 6.07 4.13
C ARG A 353 3.27 5.88 5.65
N THR A 354 4.44 5.99 6.27
CA THR A 354 4.58 5.94 7.74
C THR A 354 4.01 7.20 8.40
N ALA A 355 3.78 7.14 9.71
CA ALA A 355 3.36 8.31 10.48
C ALA A 355 4.39 9.45 10.42
N ALA A 356 5.68 9.11 10.50
CA ALA A 356 6.77 10.08 10.38
C ALA A 356 6.78 10.76 9.01
N ALA A 357 6.70 9.97 7.93
CA ALA A 357 6.62 10.48 6.57
C ALA A 357 5.41 11.38 6.37
N ALA A 358 4.22 10.97 6.82
CA ALA A 358 3.02 11.79 6.67
C ALA A 358 3.09 13.13 7.40
N GLY A 359 3.66 13.17 8.61
CA GLY A 359 3.88 14.43 9.35
C GLY A 359 4.83 15.37 8.60
N LYS A 360 5.94 14.84 8.08
CA LYS A 360 6.90 15.60 7.27
C LYS A 360 6.29 16.08 5.96
N ILE A 361 5.62 15.19 5.21
CA ILE A 361 4.98 15.50 3.93
C ILE A 361 3.91 16.59 4.12
N ALA A 362 3.05 16.47 5.13
CA ALA A 362 2.02 17.48 5.40
C ALA A 362 2.63 18.86 5.71
N LYS A 363 3.72 18.88 6.49
CA LYS A 363 4.46 20.12 6.80
C LYS A 363 5.09 20.72 5.54
N ASP A 364 5.71 19.89 4.70
CA ASP A 364 6.41 20.33 3.50
C ASP A 364 5.40 20.83 2.44
N LEU A 365 4.30 20.10 2.19
CA LEU A 365 3.22 20.55 1.30
C LEU A 365 2.61 21.89 1.74
N TRP A 366 2.50 22.15 3.05
CA TRP A 366 2.05 23.44 3.56
C TRP A 366 3.06 24.55 3.30
N ARG A 367 4.35 24.30 3.54
CA ARG A 367 5.43 25.26 3.26
C ARG A 367 5.57 25.57 1.78
N GLU A 368 5.29 24.58 0.93
CA GLU A 368 5.27 24.70 -0.53
C GLU A 368 4.00 25.40 -1.04
N GLY A 369 3.04 25.75 -0.16
CA GLY A 369 1.81 26.45 -0.53
C GLY A 369 0.75 25.58 -1.19
N LEU A 370 0.96 24.26 -1.27
CA LEU A 370 0.01 23.32 -1.90
C LEU A 370 -1.20 23.05 -1.01
N ILE A 371 -1.02 23.08 0.31
CA ILE A 371 -2.11 22.89 1.29
C ILE A 371 -2.11 23.96 2.37
N THR A 372 -3.30 24.20 2.93
CA THR A 372 -3.49 25.08 4.08
C THR A 372 -2.95 24.43 5.35
N ARG A 373 -2.66 25.26 6.37
CA ARG A 373 -2.28 24.78 7.69
C ARG A 373 -3.32 23.82 8.29
N ARG A 374 -4.62 24.09 8.06
CA ARG A 374 -5.72 23.25 8.53
C ARG A 374 -5.70 21.87 7.87
N GLU A 375 -5.51 21.82 6.55
CA GLU A 375 -5.37 20.56 5.81
C GLU A 375 -4.15 19.75 6.27
N ALA A 376 -3.00 20.41 6.47
CA ALA A 376 -1.78 19.77 6.96
C ALA A 376 -1.98 19.12 8.35
N VAL A 377 -2.60 19.84 9.28
CA VAL A 377 -2.95 19.31 10.61
C VAL A 377 -3.94 18.15 10.50
N SER A 378 -4.95 18.25 9.63
CA SER A 378 -5.94 17.19 9.44
C SER A 378 -5.30 15.89 8.93
N ARG A 379 -4.38 16.00 7.97
CA ARG A 379 -3.67 14.84 7.40
C ARG A 379 -2.70 14.21 8.38
N ALA A 380 -2.04 15.03 9.20
CA ALA A 380 -1.21 14.51 10.30
C ALA A 380 -2.04 13.84 11.40
N LYS A 381 -3.26 14.34 11.70
CA LYS A 381 -4.17 13.76 12.69
C LYS A 381 -4.81 12.44 12.27
N ALA A 382 -5.01 12.23 10.98
CA ALA A 382 -5.54 10.98 10.44
C ALA A 382 -4.57 9.78 10.63
N LEU A 383 -3.36 10.02 11.12
CA LEU A 383 -2.36 9.00 11.39
C LEU A 383 -2.66 8.28 12.70
N ARG A 384 -3.01 7.00 12.59
CA ARG A 384 -2.96 6.09 13.73
C ARG A 384 -1.49 5.95 14.15
N LEU A 385 -1.14 6.43 15.34
CA LEU A 385 0.04 5.95 16.06
C LEU A 385 -0.25 4.51 16.48
N VAL A 386 -0.01 3.55 15.59
CA VAL A 386 0.06 2.13 15.98
C VAL A 386 1.47 1.92 16.50
N GLY A 387 1.62 1.89 17.82
CA GLY A 387 2.86 1.48 18.48
C GLY A 387 2.68 0.06 18.99
N THR A 388 3.48 -0.89 18.49
CA THR A 388 3.52 -2.25 19.03
C THR A 388 4.54 -2.26 20.17
N MET A 389 4.09 -2.46 21.41
CA MET A 389 4.99 -2.72 22.54
C MET A 389 5.13 -4.24 22.70
N THR A 390 6.32 -4.77 22.43
CA THR A 390 6.61 -6.21 22.60
C THR A 390 7.21 -6.43 23.97
N PHE A 391 6.52 -7.19 24.84
CA PHE A 391 7.03 -7.56 26.15
C PHE A 391 7.71 -8.93 26.05
N ARG A 392 8.96 -9.03 26.52
CA ARG A 392 9.64 -10.33 26.70
C ARG A 392 9.79 -10.58 28.20
N LEU A 393 9.08 -11.57 28.71
CA LEU A 393 9.25 -12.04 30.08
C LEU A 393 10.58 -12.81 30.15
N LEU A 394 11.59 -12.21 30.80
CA LEU A 394 12.85 -12.89 31.06
C LEU A 394 12.73 -13.66 32.38
N GLY A 395 12.56 -14.99 32.29
CA GLY A 395 12.49 -15.84 33.48
C GLY A 395 12.20 -17.32 33.25
N ASP A 396 11.78 -17.75 32.05
CA ASP A 396 11.48 -19.16 31.77
C ASP A 396 11.91 -19.52 30.33
N PRO A 397 12.78 -20.52 30.11
CA PRO A 397 13.15 -20.99 28.77
C PRO A 397 11.96 -21.52 27.94
N ALA A 398 10.78 -21.73 28.54
CA ALA A 398 9.57 -22.18 27.85
C ALA A 398 8.53 -21.06 27.55
N ALA A 399 8.78 -19.80 27.91
CA ALA A 399 7.81 -18.73 27.67
C ALA A 399 7.67 -18.39 26.17
N LYS A 400 6.49 -18.61 25.59
CA LYS A 400 6.12 -18.08 24.27
C LYS A 400 6.01 -16.56 24.31
N GLU A 401 6.46 -15.88 23.25
CA GLU A 401 6.31 -14.44 23.07
C GLU A 401 4.83 -14.04 23.20
N ALA A 402 4.54 -13.13 24.12
CA ALA A 402 3.25 -12.46 24.22
C ALA A 402 3.41 -11.04 23.65
N SER A 403 2.87 -10.82 22.45
CA SER A 403 2.69 -9.49 21.89
C SER A 403 1.39 -8.88 22.41
N ILE A 404 1.46 -7.66 22.94
CA ILE A 404 0.26 -6.87 23.27
C ILE A 404 0.24 -5.70 22.28
N GLU A 405 -0.66 -5.76 21.30
CA GLU A 405 -0.94 -4.61 20.43
C GLU A 405 -1.80 -3.60 21.20
N PHE A 406 -1.26 -2.39 21.40
CA PHE A 406 -2.07 -1.25 21.83
C PHE A 406 -2.49 -0.47 20.58
N SER A 407 -3.78 -0.55 20.23
CA SER A 407 -4.39 0.43 19.33
C SER A 407 -5.04 1.52 20.19
N CYS A 408 -4.54 2.75 20.11
CA CYS A 408 -5.22 3.90 20.72
C CYS A 408 -6.18 4.48 19.67
N THR A 409 -7.40 3.99 19.63
CA THR A 409 -8.50 4.59 18.87
C THR A 409 -9.12 5.72 19.69
N VAL A 410 -9.22 6.91 19.10
CA VAL A 410 -9.91 8.04 19.74
C VAL A 410 -11.43 7.86 19.77
N ASN A 411 -12.01 6.92 19.01
CA ASN A 411 -13.45 6.66 19.02
C ASN A 411 -13.76 5.15 18.94
N GLU A 412 -14.08 4.53 20.08
CA GLU A 412 -15.29 3.71 20.33
C GLU A 412 -15.20 3.02 21.72
N PRO A 413 -16.33 2.84 22.45
CA PRO A 413 -16.34 2.24 23.78
C PRO A 413 -16.80 0.78 23.74
N ARG A 414 -15.87 -0.20 23.76
CA ARG A 414 -16.05 -1.54 24.35
C ARG A 414 -14.77 -2.39 24.17
N LEU A 415 -14.23 -2.88 25.28
CA LEU A 415 -13.21 -3.94 25.33
C LEU A 415 -13.72 -5.02 26.28
N HIS A 416 -13.78 -6.27 25.84
CA HIS A 416 -13.92 -7.46 26.69
C HIS A 416 -12.54 -8.11 26.86
N PRO A 417 -12.06 -8.38 28.09
CA PRO A 417 -10.88 -9.19 28.30
C PRO A 417 -11.24 -10.62 28.76
N ILE A 418 -10.57 -11.64 28.21
CA ILE A 418 -10.44 -12.97 28.82
C ILE A 418 -8.95 -13.24 29.00
N ILE A 419 -8.50 -13.44 30.24
CA ILE A 419 -7.17 -13.98 30.58
C ILE A 419 -7.36 -15.04 31.67
N ASP A 420 -6.76 -16.21 31.47
CA ASP A 420 -6.79 -17.40 32.33
C ASP A 420 -5.78 -17.29 33.52
N PRO A 421 -6.12 -17.65 34.77
CA PRO A 421 -5.31 -17.33 35.95
C PRO A 421 -4.17 -18.31 36.34
N ALA A 422 -3.83 -19.34 35.58
CA ALA A 422 -2.94 -20.40 36.09
C ALA A 422 -1.52 -20.44 35.48
N PHE A 423 -0.54 -19.67 36.00
CA PHE A 423 0.91 -19.95 35.78
C PHE A 423 1.88 -19.23 36.75
N VAL A 424 2.56 -19.95 37.69
CA VAL A 424 3.61 -19.42 38.62
C VAL A 424 4.64 -20.51 39.06
N MET A 425 5.95 -20.11 39.19
CA MET A 425 7.09 -20.58 40.06
C MET A 425 8.39 -20.98 39.28
N THR A 426 9.66 -20.59 39.58
CA THR A 426 10.49 -20.65 40.83
C THR A 426 11.79 -19.74 40.82
N ARG A 427 12.68 -19.90 41.82
CA ARG A 427 13.71 -19.00 42.44
C ARG A 427 15.16 -19.11 41.91
N GLY A 428 15.92 -17.99 41.87
CA GLY A 428 17.40 -18.01 41.79
C GLY A 428 18.09 -16.65 41.59
N TRP A 429 18.21 -15.82 42.65
CA TRP A 429 18.61 -14.41 42.52
C TRP A 429 20.08 -14.03 42.84
N PRO A 430 20.84 -14.71 43.73
CA PRO A 430 22.18 -14.23 44.10
C PRO A 430 23.28 -14.46 43.05
N LEU A 431 23.26 -15.58 42.32
CA LEU A 431 24.30 -15.90 41.31
C LEU A 431 24.21 -15.04 40.03
N PHE A 432 23.04 -14.46 39.75
CA PHE A 432 22.79 -13.71 38.50
C PHE A 432 23.39 -12.30 38.54
N LEU A 433 23.47 -11.68 39.72
CA LEU A 433 23.95 -10.31 39.89
C LEU A 433 25.48 -10.20 39.76
N GLU A 434 26.23 -11.15 40.33
CA GLU A 434 27.70 -11.17 40.24
C GLU A 434 28.19 -11.32 38.79
N ALA A 435 27.53 -12.19 38.02
CA ALA A 435 27.87 -12.44 36.62
C ALA A 435 27.53 -11.29 35.66
N GLN A 436 26.60 -10.40 36.05
CA GLN A 436 26.18 -9.25 35.23
C GLN A 436 26.88 -7.96 35.63
N ILE A 437 27.16 -7.76 36.93
CA ILE A 437 27.96 -6.61 37.39
C ILE A 437 29.39 -6.71 36.85
N GLY A 438 29.98 -7.91 36.81
CA GLY A 438 31.31 -8.12 36.22
C GLY A 438 31.42 -7.81 34.72
N LYS A 439 30.29 -7.66 34.02
CA LYS A 439 30.23 -7.29 32.58
C LYS A 439 30.10 -5.79 32.34
N LEU A 440 29.87 -4.99 33.39
CA LEU A 440 29.83 -3.54 33.29
C LEU A 440 31.26 -2.95 33.25
N PRO A 441 31.47 -1.79 32.63
CA PRO A 441 32.71 -1.02 32.79
C PRO A 441 33.00 -0.73 34.27
N ARG A 442 34.26 -0.78 34.71
CA ARG A 442 34.66 -0.64 36.14
C ARG A 442 34.08 0.61 36.81
N GLU A 443 33.99 1.73 36.09
CA GLU A 443 33.42 2.99 36.58
C GLU A 443 31.94 2.89 36.98
N LEU A 444 31.18 1.97 36.39
CA LEU A 444 29.77 1.73 36.66
C LEU A 444 29.55 0.62 37.69
N GLN A 445 30.54 -0.25 37.91
CA GLN A 445 30.46 -1.33 38.90
C GLN A 445 30.35 -0.77 40.32
N ASP A 446 31.20 0.21 40.68
CA ASP A 446 31.23 0.82 42.02
C ASP A 446 29.96 1.64 42.30
N VAL A 447 29.43 2.33 41.29
CA VAL A 447 28.15 3.07 41.39
C VAL A 447 26.98 2.11 41.56
N THR A 448 26.98 1.00 40.84
CA THR A 448 25.94 -0.04 40.94
C THR A 448 25.98 -0.75 42.29
N LEU A 449 27.18 -1.06 42.79
CA LEU A 449 27.38 -1.64 44.12
C LEU A 449 27.00 -0.66 45.23
N GLY A 450 27.29 0.63 45.06
CA GLY A 450 26.85 1.70 45.97
C GLY A 450 25.33 1.84 46.04
N ALA A 451 24.65 1.83 44.89
CA ALA A 451 23.18 1.88 44.83
C ALA A 451 22.52 0.63 45.45
N ILE A 452 23.13 -0.56 45.29
CA ILE A 452 22.69 -1.80 45.93
C ILE A 452 22.92 -1.73 47.46
N ALA A 453 24.05 -1.20 47.90
CA ALA A 453 24.35 -1.02 49.32
C ALA A 453 23.41 0.00 49.99
N ASP A 454 23.10 1.10 49.32
CA ASP A 454 22.12 2.09 49.78
C ASP A 454 20.69 1.52 49.80
N TYR A 455 20.32 0.70 48.82
CA TYR A 455 19.06 -0.05 48.83
C TYR A 455 18.96 -1.02 50.02
N ILE A 456 20.05 -1.74 50.33
CA ILE A 456 20.14 -2.64 51.51
C ILE A 456 20.11 -1.83 52.82
N ARG A 457 20.70 -0.63 52.85
CA ARG A 457 20.69 0.27 54.02
C ARG A 457 19.28 0.80 54.30
N VAL A 458 18.57 1.26 53.27
CA VAL A 458 17.16 1.66 53.33
C VAL A 458 16.27 0.49 53.78
N TRP A 459 16.61 -0.74 53.40
CA TRP A 459 15.90 -1.95 53.84
C TRP A 459 16.14 -2.30 55.32
N LYS A 460 17.36 -2.11 55.85
CA LYS A 460 17.68 -2.30 57.28
C LYS A 460 16.97 -1.29 58.19
N GLU A 461 16.76 -0.06 57.74
CA GLU A 461 15.94 0.94 58.46
C GLU A 461 14.43 0.59 58.42
N TYR A 462 13.98 -0.14 57.40
CA TYR A 462 12.59 -0.62 57.24
C TYR A 462 12.24 -1.86 58.10
N ASP A 463 13.24 -2.58 58.63
CA ASP A 463 13.06 -3.79 59.45
C ASP A 463 12.53 -3.48 60.88
N MET A 464 12.43 -2.19 61.24
CA MET A 464 11.89 -1.69 62.51
C MET A 464 10.36 -1.61 62.56
N LEU A 465 9.65 -2.00 61.49
CA LEU A 465 8.18 -2.03 61.45
C LEU A 465 7.60 -3.30 62.12
N PRO A 466 6.48 -3.18 62.88
CA PRO A 466 5.86 -4.31 63.55
C PRO A 466 5.45 -5.44 62.59
N PRO A 467 5.56 -6.72 63.01
CA PRO A 467 5.42 -7.90 62.13
C PRO A 467 4.11 -7.94 61.32
N ALA A 468 3.03 -7.37 61.86
CA ALA A 468 1.71 -7.37 61.24
C ALA A 468 1.58 -6.51 59.97
N LYS A 469 2.57 -5.64 59.65
CA LYS A 469 2.59 -4.82 58.44
C LYS A 469 3.63 -5.26 57.40
N ARG A 470 4.30 -6.40 57.59
CA ARG A 470 5.27 -6.94 56.62
C ARG A 470 4.52 -7.65 55.47
N PRO A 471 4.75 -7.30 54.18
CA PRO A 471 4.24 -8.08 53.06
C PRO A 471 4.90 -9.47 53.02
N LYS A 472 4.15 -10.51 52.66
CA LYS A 472 4.70 -11.88 52.54
C LYS A 472 5.74 -11.93 51.40
N PRO A 473 6.88 -12.62 51.59
CA PRO A 473 7.93 -12.64 50.59
C PRO A 473 7.57 -13.59 49.44
N GLY A 474 7.43 -13.03 48.25
CA GLY A 474 7.28 -13.80 47.02
C GLY A 474 7.03 -12.88 45.83
N HIS A 475 7.86 -13.06 44.79
CA HIS A 475 7.73 -12.53 43.43
C HIS A 475 8.18 -11.08 43.24
N SER A 476 9.46 -10.87 42.94
CA SER A 476 9.80 -9.70 42.13
C SER A 476 10.20 -10.18 40.75
N MET A 477 9.78 -9.42 39.74
CA MET A 477 9.92 -9.77 38.33
C MET A 477 10.80 -8.70 37.69
N LEU A 478 11.83 -9.13 36.97
CA LEU A 478 12.64 -8.25 36.13
C LEU A 478 12.05 -8.31 34.73
N ALA A 479 11.52 -7.19 34.22
CA ALA A 479 11.06 -7.10 32.85
C ALA A 479 12.04 -6.24 32.03
N GLU A 480 12.54 -6.78 30.92
CA GLU A 480 13.19 -5.97 29.89
C GLU A 480 12.08 -5.34 29.05
N VAL A 481 11.94 -4.02 29.17
CA VAL A 481 11.01 -3.26 28.34
C VAL A 481 11.81 -2.72 27.16
N ARG A 482 11.58 -3.29 25.98
CA ARG A 482 12.07 -2.73 24.73
C ARG A 482 11.03 -1.78 24.19
N VAL A 483 11.34 -0.49 24.24
CA VAL A 483 10.53 0.53 23.56
C VAL A 483 11.16 0.73 22.20
N GLU A 484 10.58 0.12 21.16
CA GLU A 484 10.84 0.54 19.79
C GLU A 484 10.01 1.80 19.51
N MET A 485 10.59 2.95 19.81
CA MET A 485 10.15 4.17 19.15
C MET A 485 10.64 4.10 17.70
N HIS A 486 9.77 4.33 16.73
CA HIS A 486 10.16 4.49 15.32
C HIS A 486 10.95 5.81 15.12
N LEU A 487 12.09 5.92 15.79
CA LEU A 487 13.08 6.99 15.72
C LEU A 487 14.50 6.42 15.52
N GLY A 488 14.64 5.10 15.29
CA GLY A 488 15.89 4.49 14.81
C GLY A 488 16.94 4.16 15.87
N SER A 489 16.68 4.37 17.17
CA SER A 489 17.59 3.99 18.26
C SER A 489 16.95 2.98 19.21
N ARG A 490 17.64 1.84 19.45
CA ARG A 490 17.25 0.83 20.44
C ARG A 490 17.65 1.29 21.84
N LEU A 491 16.68 1.64 22.67
CA LEU A 491 16.88 1.85 24.11
C LEU A 491 16.34 0.63 24.87
N GLY A 492 17.20 -0.03 25.63
CA GLY A 492 16.80 -1.06 26.59
C GLY A 492 16.54 -0.42 27.95
N LEU A 493 15.30 -0.54 28.45
CA LEU A 493 14.94 -0.08 29.79
C LEU A 493 14.67 -1.31 30.68
N TYR A 494 15.43 -1.45 31.77
CA TYR A 494 15.21 -2.51 32.75
C TYR A 494 14.31 -1.97 33.87
N VAL A 495 13.13 -2.58 34.04
CA VAL A 495 12.17 -2.18 35.08
C VAL A 495 12.08 -3.28 36.13
N LEU A 496 12.40 -2.93 37.37
CA LEU A 496 12.19 -3.78 38.55
C LEU A 496 10.82 -3.46 39.14
N VAL A 497 9.87 -4.41 39.01
CA VAL A 497 8.53 -4.25 39.59
C VAL A 497 8.45 -5.05 40.88
N HIS A 498 8.21 -4.35 42.00
CA HIS A 498 8.06 -4.95 43.32
C HIS A 498 6.57 -5.26 43.62
N PRO A 499 6.23 -6.42 44.21
CA PRO A 499 4.84 -6.86 44.39
C PRO A 499 4.06 -6.10 45.48
N SER A 500 4.71 -5.23 46.24
CA SER A 500 4.05 -4.36 47.24
C SER A 500 3.22 -3.24 46.62
N PHE A 501 3.28 -3.06 45.30
CA PHE A 501 2.48 -2.08 44.55
C PHE A 501 1.15 -2.63 44.01
N SER A 502 0.62 -3.68 44.62
CA SER A 502 -0.67 -4.30 44.22
C SER A 502 -1.89 -3.37 44.36
N GLY A 503 -1.73 -2.16 44.92
CA GLY A 503 -2.76 -1.11 44.96
C GLY A 503 -2.53 0.06 44.00
N ILE A 504 -1.41 0.12 43.28
CA ILE A 504 -1.08 1.18 42.34
C ILE A 504 -1.06 0.55 40.94
N GLY A 505 -2.04 0.88 40.10
CA GLY A 505 -2.12 0.36 38.74
C GLY A 505 -0.81 0.57 37.98
N ALA A 506 -0.41 -0.42 37.18
CA ALA A 506 0.89 -0.51 36.51
C ALA A 506 1.38 0.78 35.82
N VAL A 507 0.45 1.64 35.38
CA VAL A 507 0.71 2.95 34.76
C VAL A 507 1.43 3.93 35.70
N ASN A 508 1.12 3.93 36.99
CA ASN A 508 1.71 4.85 37.97
C ASN A 508 3.11 4.43 38.39
N ALA A 509 3.39 3.11 38.43
CA ALA A 509 4.74 2.59 38.65
C ALA A 509 5.66 2.91 37.46
N ILE A 510 5.14 2.86 36.23
CA ILE A 510 5.85 3.27 35.01
C ILE A 510 6.18 4.77 35.05
N GLY A 511 5.27 5.62 35.52
CA GLY A 511 5.50 7.07 35.66
C GLY A 511 6.63 7.43 36.63
N LEU A 512 6.72 6.74 37.77
CA LEU A 512 7.79 6.97 38.76
C LEU A 512 9.17 6.52 38.25
N VAL A 513 9.21 5.40 37.53
CA VAL A 513 10.47 4.85 36.96
C VAL A 513 10.96 5.72 35.80
N LEU A 514 10.07 6.25 34.96
CA LEU A 514 10.42 7.18 33.88
C LEU A 514 11.17 8.41 34.40
N VAL A 515 10.70 9.01 35.49
CA VAL A 515 11.31 10.23 36.06
C VAL A 515 12.73 9.97 36.61
N GLY A 516 12.96 8.81 37.23
CA GLY A 516 14.28 8.42 37.74
C GLY A 516 15.28 8.03 36.64
N SER A 517 14.83 7.33 35.59
CA SER A 517 15.67 6.90 34.48
C SER A 517 15.98 8.02 33.47
N LEU A 518 15.11 9.02 33.35
CA LEU A 518 15.29 10.17 32.44
C LEU A 518 16.52 11.02 32.80
N GLY A 519 16.94 11.05 34.06
CA GLY A 519 18.19 11.69 34.47
C GLY A 519 19.44 11.08 33.83
N HIS A 520 19.40 9.80 33.44
CA HIS A 520 20.52 9.10 32.81
C HIS A 520 20.40 9.05 31.26
N VAL A 521 19.18 9.11 30.71
CA VAL A 521 18.94 9.20 29.25
C VAL A 521 19.37 10.54 28.67
N ALA A 522 19.35 11.60 29.49
CA ALA A 522 19.80 12.95 29.16
C ALA A 522 21.21 12.99 28.52
N LEU A 523 22.11 12.09 28.91
CA LEU A 523 23.51 12.12 28.45
C LEU A 523 23.74 11.57 27.03
N ALA A 524 22.73 10.98 26.38
CA ALA A 524 22.90 10.22 25.13
C ALA A 524 22.15 10.77 23.90
N LEU A 525 21.42 11.89 24.01
CA LEU A 525 20.55 12.41 22.95
C LEU A 525 21.21 13.48 22.07
N ARG A 526 20.89 13.51 20.77
CA ARG A 526 21.28 14.60 19.86
C ARG A 526 20.41 15.84 20.11
N ARG A 527 20.90 17.03 19.75
CA ARG A 527 20.26 18.33 20.07
C ARG A 527 18.77 18.43 19.67
N GLN A 528 18.40 17.91 18.50
CA GLN A 528 17.00 17.91 18.03
C GLN A 528 16.09 16.93 18.79
N GLU A 529 16.66 15.83 19.28
CA GLU A 529 15.96 14.83 20.11
C GLU A 529 15.75 15.39 21.52
N TRP A 530 16.71 16.18 22.01
CA TRP A 530 16.61 16.99 23.23
C TRP A 530 15.51 18.04 23.17
N GLU A 531 15.43 18.81 22.07
CA GLU A 531 14.41 19.87 21.89
C GLU A 531 12.99 19.29 21.89
N MET A 532 12.79 18.12 21.29
CA MET A 532 11.50 17.43 21.26
C MET A 532 11.13 16.82 22.62
N LEU A 533 12.10 16.21 23.31
CA LEU A 533 11.90 15.63 24.65
C LEU A 533 11.65 16.72 25.70
N ALA A 534 12.39 17.82 25.65
CA ALA A 534 12.21 18.98 26.52
C ALA A 534 10.85 19.64 26.30
N ALA A 535 10.39 19.79 25.05
CA ALA A 535 9.05 20.30 24.74
C ALA A 535 7.93 19.44 25.33
N LEU A 536 8.07 18.10 25.27
CA LEU A 536 7.10 17.15 25.85
C LEU A 536 7.11 17.16 27.39
N LEU A 537 8.30 17.26 28.00
CA LEU A 537 8.46 17.29 29.46
C LEU A 537 7.97 18.61 30.07
N ILE A 538 8.30 19.76 29.46
CA ILE A 538 7.87 21.08 29.94
C ILE A 538 6.35 21.24 29.79
N TYR A 539 5.75 20.68 28.73
CA TYR A 539 4.29 20.62 28.58
C TYR A 539 3.62 19.77 29.67
N GLY A 540 4.20 18.61 29.99
CA GLY A 540 3.71 17.75 31.08
C GLY A 540 3.83 18.39 32.47
N ILE A 541 4.96 19.04 32.75
CA ILE A 541 5.26 19.67 34.06
C ILE A 541 4.40 20.93 34.29
N ASN A 542 4.21 21.78 33.28
CA ASN A 542 3.35 22.97 33.41
C ASN A 542 1.87 22.63 33.66
N LYS A 543 1.41 21.44 33.25
CA LYS A 543 0.07 20.94 33.60
C LYS A 543 0.00 20.36 35.02
N TRP A 544 1.12 19.88 35.55
CA TRP A 544 1.24 19.31 36.90
C TRP A 544 1.11 20.37 38.00
N GLU A 545 1.62 21.60 37.79
CA GLU A 545 1.55 22.66 38.80
C GLU A 545 0.14 23.26 39.01
N LYS A 546 -0.81 23.01 38.11
CA LYS A 546 -2.09 23.75 38.09
C LYS A 546 -3.20 23.19 39.00
N HIS A 547 -2.98 22.08 39.70
CA HIS A 547 -4.00 21.49 40.58
C HIS A 547 -3.46 21.15 41.97
N GLY A 548 -3.26 22.21 42.77
CA GLY A 548 -2.82 22.08 44.15
C GLY A 548 -3.77 21.26 45.03
N ARG A 549 -3.28 20.12 45.53
CA ARG A 549 -3.53 19.55 46.88
C ARG A 549 -2.64 18.30 47.11
N PRO A 550 -1.93 18.19 48.26
CA PRO A 550 -1.10 17.02 48.56
C PRO A 550 -1.93 15.88 49.15
N GLY A 551 -1.75 14.67 48.63
CA GLY A 551 -1.94 13.43 49.39
C GLY A 551 -3.08 12.48 48.98
N TRP A 552 -4.06 12.89 48.18
CA TRP A 552 -5.15 12.00 47.76
C TRP A 552 -5.56 12.30 46.31
N LEU A 553 -5.50 11.30 45.43
CA LEU A 553 -6.01 11.40 44.06
C LEU A 553 -6.76 10.12 43.67
N THR A 554 -8.06 10.14 43.94
CA THR A 554 -9.07 9.27 43.35
C THR A 554 -9.34 9.69 41.90
N ALA A 555 -9.35 8.69 41.01
CA ALA A 555 -9.93 8.64 39.67
C ALA A 555 -9.97 9.94 38.83
N PHE A 556 -9.22 9.97 37.72
CA PHE A 556 -9.53 10.87 36.60
C PHE A 556 -9.56 10.18 35.24
N THR A 557 -10.59 10.59 34.51
CA THR A 557 -10.95 10.42 33.12
C THR A 557 -9.91 10.99 32.15
N LYS A 558 -9.93 10.45 30.92
CA LYS A 558 -9.28 10.93 29.69
C LYS A 558 -9.12 12.46 29.66
N THR A 559 -7.91 12.96 29.37
CA THR A 559 -7.64 14.11 28.48
C THR A 559 -6.14 14.48 28.45
N TRP A 560 -5.40 13.87 27.51
CA TRP A 560 -4.40 14.66 26.79
C TRP A 560 -5.18 15.54 25.83
N ASP A 561 -5.34 16.81 26.19
CA ASP A 561 -5.97 17.79 25.31
C ASP A 561 -4.89 18.40 24.43
N PHE A 562 -4.86 17.99 23.16
CA PHE A 562 -3.94 18.49 22.14
C PHE A 562 -4.52 19.71 21.39
N SER A 563 -5.55 20.36 21.91
CA SER A 563 -6.18 21.53 21.28
C SER A 563 -5.42 22.85 21.51
N ASP A 564 -4.55 22.94 22.53
CA ASP A 564 -3.75 24.13 22.83
C ASP A 564 -2.39 24.15 22.10
N ILE A 565 -2.47 24.36 20.79
CA ILE A 565 -1.29 24.46 19.91
C ILE A 565 -0.55 25.80 20.11
N GLU A 566 -1.23 26.85 20.58
CA GLU A 566 -0.60 28.14 20.89
C GLU A 566 0.35 28.03 22.08
N GLY A 567 -0.02 27.30 23.13
CA GLY A 567 0.85 26.99 24.26
C GLY A 567 2.08 26.14 23.87
N MET A 568 1.91 25.15 22.99
CA MET A 568 3.04 24.37 22.45
C MET A 568 4.01 25.21 21.62
N ILE A 569 3.51 26.13 20.79
CA ILE A 569 4.34 27.00 19.94
C ILE A 569 5.05 28.08 20.77
N GLN A 570 4.37 28.68 21.76
CA GLN A 570 5.01 29.64 22.68
C GLN A 570 6.09 28.99 23.55
N GLY A 571 5.93 27.71 23.92
CA GLY A 571 6.95 26.93 24.61
C GLY A 571 8.21 26.72 23.76
N MET A 572 8.04 26.45 22.45
CA MET A 572 9.16 26.28 21.51
C MET A 572 9.90 27.58 21.15
N GLN A 573 9.26 28.75 21.29
CA GLN A 573 9.86 30.06 20.98
C GLN A 573 10.64 30.72 22.13
N ARG A 574 10.46 30.23 23.37
CA ARG A 574 11.19 30.73 24.56
C ARG A 574 12.52 30.00 24.83
N THR A 575 12.72 28.85 24.20
CA THR A 575 14.00 28.13 24.06
C THR A 575 14.72 28.54 22.80
#